data_AF-A0A9D4PDW2-F1
#
_entry.id   AF-A0A9D4PDW2-F1
#
_cell.length_a   1.000
_cell.length_b   1.000
_cell.length_c   1.000
_cell.angle_alpha   90.00
_cell.angle_beta   90.00
_cell.angle_gamma   90.00
#
_symmetry.space_group_name_H-M   'P 1'
#
loop_
_entity.id
_entity.type
_entity.pdbx_description
1 polymer ?
#
loop_
_entity_poly.entity_id
_entity_poly.type
_entity_poly.pdbx_seq_one_letter_code
_entity_poly.pdbx_strand_id
1 'polypeptide(L)'
;MLFSIDPTPDFVCIQDFERNDGSEFKAPRIEDLKNHIMLQVYTSGTTGFPKAAEVSMYAYITEVECCRSTEFFKDKDVVLGWNPLTHICGFIIPMIAFLTGAMVVPSTGGLSPKEFVEIAKKHQIIDNASGRQLGPCEVGEITFRAPHLMRGYYKRQDETAQVLDDQRWLRSGDAGCYDRSGQLYIVERLKDMIKCLDEQVAPAEIETLLTQHPLVLEAAVVGIDHPEFGEAPTAFVVIEPSAKGLVSEDELVRLVSG
;
A
#
# COMPACT_ATOMS: atom_id res chain seq x y z
N MET A 1 -14.37 11.38 -16.57
CA MET A 1 -14.80 12.61 -15.86
C MET A 1 -13.72 12.90 -14.85
N LEU A 2 -13.09 14.07 -14.91
CA LEU A 2 -12.03 14.46 -13.97
C LEU A 2 -12.65 15.34 -12.90
N PHE A 3 -12.28 15.15 -11.64
CA PHE A 3 -12.86 15.87 -10.49
C PHE A 3 -11.81 16.77 -9.83
N SER A 4 -12.21 17.95 -9.37
CA SER A 4 -11.36 18.91 -8.65
C SER A 4 -12.04 19.40 -7.38
N ILE A 5 -11.27 19.76 -6.35
CA ILE A 5 -11.81 20.36 -5.13
C ILE A 5 -12.31 21.78 -5.41
N ASP A 6 -11.53 22.55 -6.17
CA ASP A 6 -11.86 23.91 -6.58
C ASP A 6 -12.36 23.95 -8.04
N PRO A 7 -13.15 24.97 -8.43
CA PRO A 7 -13.58 25.17 -9.81
C PRO A 7 -12.40 25.21 -10.76
N THR A 8 -12.26 24.16 -11.59
CA THR A 8 -11.14 23.99 -12.52
C THR A 8 -11.70 23.74 -13.92
N PRO A 9 -11.21 24.45 -14.97
CA PRO A 9 -11.65 24.21 -16.33
C PRO A 9 -11.50 22.74 -16.72
N ASP A 10 -12.51 22.16 -17.37
CA ASP A 10 -12.60 20.75 -17.80
C ASP A 10 -12.74 19.70 -16.68
N PHE A 11 -12.89 20.13 -15.42
CA PHE A 11 -13.10 19.25 -14.27
C PHE A 11 -14.47 19.52 -13.62
N VAL A 12 -15.05 18.49 -13.03
CA VAL A 12 -16.25 18.60 -12.21
C VAL A 12 -15.81 19.01 -10.80
N CYS A 13 -16.27 20.18 -10.35
CA CYS A 13 -15.98 20.67 -9.01
C CYS A 13 -16.75 19.84 -7.98
N ILE A 14 -16.06 19.28 -6.99
CA ILE A 14 -16.70 18.43 -5.96
C ILE A 14 -17.67 19.27 -5.10
N GLN A 15 -17.41 20.56 -4.92
CA GLN A 15 -18.30 21.47 -4.19
C GLN A 15 -19.68 21.63 -4.86
N ASP A 16 -19.78 21.40 -6.18
CA ASP A 16 -21.07 21.46 -6.88
C ASP A 16 -22.03 20.35 -6.41
N PHE A 17 -21.50 19.27 -5.83
CA PHE A 17 -22.33 18.20 -5.26
C PHE A 17 -22.93 18.56 -3.90
N GLU A 18 -22.46 19.61 -3.20
CA GLU A 18 -23.07 20.04 -1.92
C GLU A 18 -24.54 20.46 -2.07
N ARG A 19 -24.93 20.87 -3.29
CA ARG A 19 -26.27 21.33 -3.63
C ARG A 19 -27.04 20.39 -4.55
N ASN A 20 -26.42 19.27 -4.93
CA ASN A 20 -26.99 18.29 -5.84
C ASN A 20 -27.66 17.17 -5.01
N ASP A 21 -28.99 17.12 -5.02
CA ASP A 21 -29.76 16.10 -4.30
C ASP A 21 -29.82 14.74 -5.03
N GLY A 22 -29.14 14.64 -6.18
CA GLY A 22 -29.07 13.43 -7.01
C GLY A 22 -30.35 13.13 -7.78
N SER A 23 -31.40 13.95 -7.68
CA SER A 23 -32.71 13.68 -8.30
C SER A 23 -32.67 13.59 -9.83
N GLU A 24 -31.75 14.31 -10.47
CA GLU A 24 -31.55 14.29 -11.92
C GLU A 24 -30.59 13.19 -12.40
N PHE A 25 -29.90 12.50 -11.47
CA PHE A 25 -28.92 11.49 -11.84
C PHE A 25 -29.60 10.26 -12.45
N LYS A 26 -29.22 9.97 -13.70
CA LYS A 26 -29.60 8.73 -14.38
C LYS A 26 -28.36 7.86 -14.51
N ALA A 27 -28.35 6.74 -13.79
CA ALA A 27 -27.29 5.76 -13.88
C ALA A 27 -27.13 5.29 -15.35
N PRO A 28 -25.96 5.46 -15.97
CA PRO A 28 -25.74 4.97 -17.31
C PRO A 28 -25.78 3.44 -17.31
N ARG A 29 -26.36 2.84 -18.35
CA ARG A 29 -26.26 1.39 -18.55
C ARG A 29 -24.86 1.07 -19.07
N ILE A 30 -24.09 0.32 -18.29
CA ILE A 30 -22.75 -0.14 -18.67
C ILE A 30 -22.87 -1.58 -19.17
N GLU A 31 -22.64 -1.78 -20.48
CA GLU A 31 -22.74 -3.11 -21.09
C GLU A 31 -21.48 -3.95 -20.88
N ASP A 32 -20.29 -3.34 -21.01
CA ASP A 32 -19.01 -4.01 -20.82
C ASP A 32 -18.35 -3.59 -19.50
N LEU A 33 -18.79 -4.22 -18.41
CA LEU A 33 -18.26 -3.96 -17.07
C LEU A 33 -16.74 -4.24 -16.98
N LYS A 34 -16.23 -5.21 -17.75
CA LYS A 34 -14.82 -5.63 -17.67
C LYS A 34 -13.88 -4.58 -18.21
N ASN A 35 -14.27 -3.92 -19.30
CA ASN A 35 -13.41 -2.94 -19.98
C ASN A 35 -13.80 -1.49 -19.69
N HIS A 36 -14.99 -1.21 -19.16
CA HIS A 36 -15.38 0.13 -18.75
C HIS A 36 -14.53 0.60 -17.58
N ILE A 37 -13.70 1.62 -17.80
CA ILE A 37 -12.85 2.20 -16.76
C ILE A 37 -13.71 3.08 -15.85
N MET A 38 -13.75 2.69 -14.58
CA MET A 38 -14.48 3.39 -13.53
C MET A 38 -13.59 4.45 -12.88
N LEU A 39 -12.31 4.13 -12.66
CA LEU A 39 -11.39 5.01 -11.94
C LEU A 39 -9.96 4.91 -12.53
N GLN A 40 -9.27 6.04 -12.57
CA GLN A 40 -7.83 6.10 -12.80
C GLN A 40 -7.17 6.67 -11.54
N VAL A 41 -6.29 5.88 -10.91
CA VAL A 41 -5.55 6.30 -9.71
C VAL A 41 -4.09 6.49 -10.06
N TYR A 42 -3.50 7.60 -9.64
CA TYR A 42 -2.09 7.86 -9.86
C TYR A 42 -1.25 7.24 -8.74
N THR A 43 -0.40 6.29 -9.08
CA THR A 43 0.59 5.72 -8.16
C THR A 43 1.74 6.71 -7.98
N SER A 44 2.29 6.84 -6.76
CA SER A 44 3.34 7.81 -6.41
C SER A 44 4.62 7.71 -7.24
N GLY A 45 4.89 6.59 -7.91
CA GLY A 45 5.96 6.47 -8.88
C GLY A 45 7.35 6.61 -8.24
N THR A 46 7.68 5.78 -7.23
CA THR A 46 8.97 5.87 -6.52
C THR A 46 10.21 5.74 -7.41
N THR A 47 10.07 5.30 -8.65
CA THR A 47 11.14 5.17 -9.66
C THR A 47 10.96 6.08 -10.88
N GLY A 48 10.05 7.07 -10.86
CA GLY A 48 9.80 7.96 -12.00
C GLY A 48 8.53 8.81 -11.90
N PHE A 49 7.93 9.15 -13.04
CA PHE A 49 6.67 9.91 -13.04
C PHE A 49 5.49 9.07 -12.53
N PRO A 50 4.48 9.71 -11.90
CA PRO A 50 3.25 9.03 -11.50
C PRO A 50 2.58 8.31 -12.67
N LYS A 51 2.04 7.11 -12.40
CA LYS A 51 1.42 6.24 -13.41
C LYS A 51 -0.04 6.05 -13.06
N ALA A 52 -0.93 6.18 -14.05
CA ALA A 52 -2.36 6.00 -13.86
C ALA A 52 -2.73 4.50 -13.94
N ALA A 53 -2.99 3.88 -12.81
CA ALA A 53 -3.55 2.53 -12.72
C ALA A 53 -5.05 2.58 -13.03
N GLU A 54 -5.49 1.80 -14.01
CA GLU A 54 -6.89 1.79 -14.45
C GLU A 54 -7.68 0.69 -13.76
N VAL A 55 -8.75 1.08 -13.05
CA VAL A 55 -9.68 0.17 -12.38
C VAL A 55 -10.97 0.13 -13.18
N SER A 56 -11.40 -1.07 -13.60
CA SER A 56 -12.66 -1.25 -14.31
C SER A 56 -13.85 -1.35 -13.39
N MET A 57 -15.05 -1.14 -13.94
CA MET A 57 -16.30 -1.29 -13.20
C MET A 57 -16.45 -2.71 -12.63
N TYR A 58 -16.04 -3.74 -13.38
CA TYR A 58 -16.02 -5.12 -12.93
C TYR A 58 -15.07 -5.35 -11.75
N ALA A 59 -13.85 -4.79 -11.83
CA ALA A 59 -12.88 -4.90 -10.75
C ALA A 59 -13.42 -4.26 -9.45
N TYR A 60 -14.02 -3.08 -9.58
CA TYR A 60 -14.64 -2.36 -8.47
C TYR A 60 -15.82 -3.13 -7.85
N ILE A 61 -16.76 -3.61 -8.66
CA ILE A 61 -17.91 -4.39 -8.17
C ILE A 61 -17.43 -5.68 -7.48
N THR A 62 -16.44 -6.36 -8.05
CA THR A 62 -15.92 -7.60 -7.44
C THR A 62 -15.29 -7.31 -6.08
N GLU A 63 -14.63 -6.17 -5.91
CA GLU A 63 -14.11 -5.76 -4.61
C GLU A 63 -15.22 -5.49 -3.60
N VAL A 64 -16.28 -4.77 -4.00
CA VAL A 64 -17.46 -4.54 -3.16
C VAL A 64 -18.07 -5.87 -2.69
N GLU A 65 -18.28 -6.82 -3.60
CA GLU A 65 -18.84 -8.14 -3.27
C GLU A 65 -17.90 -8.97 -2.39
N CYS A 66 -16.58 -8.87 -2.59
CA CYS A 66 -15.59 -9.51 -1.73
C CYS A 66 -15.68 -8.99 -0.30
N CYS A 67 -15.71 -7.66 -0.12
CA CYS A 67 -15.89 -7.03 1.18
C CYS A 67 -17.23 -7.40 1.83
N ARG A 68 -18.33 -7.43 1.07
CA ARG A 68 -19.64 -7.89 1.56
C ARG A 68 -19.59 -9.34 2.05
N SER A 69 -18.98 -10.23 1.26
CA SER A 69 -18.90 -11.67 1.58
C SER A 69 -18.07 -11.97 2.84
N THR A 70 -17.11 -11.09 3.15
CA THR A 70 -16.26 -11.22 4.35
C THR A 70 -16.78 -10.42 5.53
N GLU A 71 -17.96 -9.81 5.41
CA GLU A 71 -18.54 -8.87 6.38
C GLU A 71 -17.52 -7.78 6.81
N PHE A 72 -16.71 -7.30 5.86
CA PHE A 72 -15.67 -6.30 6.13
C PHE A 72 -16.26 -5.02 6.72
N PHE A 73 -17.48 -4.65 6.29
CA PHE A 73 -18.30 -3.60 6.88
C PHE A 73 -19.74 -4.08 7.06
N LYS A 74 -20.41 -3.55 8.09
CA LYS A 74 -21.83 -3.72 8.39
C LYS A 74 -22.54 -2.38 8.30
N ASP A 75 -23.85 -2.41 8.05
CA ASP A 75 -24.70 -1.23 7.92
C ASP A 75 -24.67 -0.27 9.13
N LYS A 76 -24.42 -0.81 10.32
CA LYS A 76 -24.28 -0.05 11.57
C LYS A 76 -22.88 0.56 11.79
N ASP A 77 -21.91 0.23 10.96
CA ASP A 77 -20.54 0.69 11.14
C ASP A 77 -20.39 2.16 10.73
N VAL A 78 -19.46 2.85 11.37
CA VAL A 78 -19.05 4.22 11.04
C VAL A 78 -17.59 4.19 10.62
N VAL A 79 -17.30 4.51 9.36
CA VAL A 79 -15.99 4.43 8.75
C VAL A 79 -15.40 5.83 8.59
N LEU A 80 -14.22 6.04 9.14
CA LEU A 80 -13.47 7.28 8.96
C LEU A 80 -12.74 7.26 7.61
N GLY A 81 -13.13 8.14 6.70
CA GLY A 81 -12.46 8.35 5.41
C GLY A 81 -11.28 9.31 5.57
N TRP A 82 -10.16 8.81 6.09
CA TRP A 82 -8.99 9.63 6.43
C TRP A 82 -7.87 9.65 5.37
N ASN A 83 -7.81 8.62 4.52
CA ASN A 83 -6.87 8.58 3.41
C ASN A 83 -7.27 9.61 2.35
N PRO A 84 -6.32 10.28 1.67
CA PRO A 84 -6.63 11.19 0.57
C PRO A 84 -7.50 10.52 -0.49
N LEU A 85 -8.59 11.17 -0.92
CA LEU A 85 -9.50 10.66 -1.97
C LEU A 85 -8.79 10.37 -3.30
N THR A 86 -7.62 10.97 -3.53
CA THR A 86 -6.78 10.73 -4.71
C THR A 86 -5.97 9.44 -4.63
N HIS A 87 -5.85 8.82 -3.45
CA HIS A 87 -5.23 7.52 -3.23
C HIS A 87 -6.29 6.41 -3.34
N ILE A 88 -5.92 5.24 -3.87
CA ILE A 88 -6.89 4.14 -4.09
C ILE A 88 -7.60 3.74 -2.79
N CYS A 89 -6.87 3.66 -1.67
CA CYS A 89 -7.46 3.35 -0.35
C CYS A 89 -8.37 4.47 0.17
N GLY A 90 -8.13 5.73 -0.20
CA GLY A 90 -9.00 6.85 0.20
C GLY A 90 -10.28 6.92 -0.63
N PHE A 91 -10.27 6.42 -1.86
CA PHE A 91 -11.48 6.35 -2.67
C PHE A 91 -12.27 5.05 -2.45
N ILE A 92 -11.61 3.90 -2.60
CA ILE A 92 -12.28 2.59 -2.66
C ILE A 92 -12.88 2.20 -1.31
N ILE A 93 -12.14 2.35 -0.20
CA ILE A 93 -12.61 1.89 1.12
C ILE A 93 -13.86 2.65 1.57
N PRO A 94 -13.91 3.99 1.54
CA PRO A 94 -15.13 4.71 1.90
C PRO A 94 -16.30 4.42 0.95
N MET A 95 -16.03 4.25 -0.34
CA MET A 95 -17.10 3.94 -1.31
C MET A 95 -17.68 2.52 -1.09
N ILE A 96 -16.86 1.53 -0.74
CA ILE A 96 -17.34 0.20 -0.36
C ILE A 96 -18.18 0.29 0.93
N ALA A 97 -17.68 0.98 1.95
CA ALA A 97 -18.41 1.19 3.21
C ALA A 97 -19.80 1.79 2.94
N PHE A 98 -19.86 2.86 2.14
CA PHE A 98 -21.10 3.48 1.72
C PHE A 98 -22.04 2.51 0.99
N LEU A 99 -21.53 1.73 0.03
CA LEU A 99 -22.33 0.73 -0.72
C LEU A 99 -22.77 -0.47 0.13
N THR A 100 -22.12 -0.71 1.26
CA THR A 100 -22.52 -1.73 2.25
C THR A 100 -23.55 -1.20 3.27
N GLY A 101 -23.87 0.10 3.22
CA GLY A 101 -24.81 0.78 4.12
C GLY A 101 -24.16 1.43 5.34
N ALA A 102 -22.84 1.33 5.50
CA ALA A 102 -22.11 1.96 6.60
C ALA A 102 -22.03 3.49 6.41
N MET A 103 -22.02 4.23 7.51
CA MET A 103 -21.82 5.67 7.49
C MET A 103 -20.35 6.00 7.25
N VAL A 104 -20.05 6.92 6.34
CA VAL A 104 -18.69 7.43 6.13
C VAL A 104 -18.58 8.84 6.68
N VAL A 105 -17.60 9.06 7.55
CA VAL A 105 -17.23 10.40 8.03
C VAL A 105 -15.94 10.80 7.32
N PRO A 106 -15.96 11.77 6.39
CA PRO A 106 -14.73 12.26 5.75
C PRO A 106 -13.92 13.06 6.77
N SER A 107 -12.60 12.82 6.82
CA SER A 107 -11.68 13.55 7.69
C SER A 107 -10.67 14.35 6.85
N THR A 108 -10.37 15.56 7.29
CA THR A 108 -9.26 16.38 6.77
C THR A 108 -8.14 16.43 7.81
N GLY A 109 -7.20 15.48 7.77
CA GLY A 109 -6.04 15.43 8.67
C GLY A 109 -5.52 14.01 8.91
N GLY A 110 -4.19 13.84 8.97
CA GLY A 110 -3.52 12.55 9.07
C GLY A 110 -3.62 11.87 10.45
N LEU A 111 -3.49 10.54 10.47
CA LEU A 111 -3.56 9.65 11.64
C LEU A 111 -2.27 8.87 11.88
N SER A 112 -2.16 8.23 13.05
CA SER A 112 -0.91 7.74 13.63
C SER A 112 -0.64 6.24 13.38
N PRO A 113 0.64 5.80 13.40
CA PRO A 113 1.06 4.43 13.08
C PRO A 113 0.41 3.30 13.89
N LYS A 114 -0.13 3.56 15.09
CA LYS A 114 -0.76 2.55 15.95
C LYS A 114 -2.05 1.95 15.37
N GLU A 115 -2.73 2.67 14.49
CA GLU A 115 -4.02 2.27 13.92
C GLU A 115 -3.87 1.38 12.67
N PHE A 116 -2.70 1.43 12.04
CA PHE A 116 -2.37 0.68 10.82
C PHE A 116 -2.06 -0.80 11.08
N VAL A 117 -1.49 -1.12 12.24
CA VAL A 117 -1.00 -2.46 12.63
C VAL A 117 -2.14 -3.49 12.81
N GLU A 118 -3.35 -3.06 13.17
CA GLU A 118 -4.47 -3.99 13.38
C GLU A 118 -5.02 -4.62 12.09
N ILE A 119 -4.78 -3.98 10.94
CA ILE A 119 -5.39 -4.34 9.65
C ILE A 119 -4.56 -5.38 8.89
N ALA A 120 -3.26 -5.47 9.17
CA ALA A 120 -2.31 -6.31 8.44
C ALA A 120 -2.48 -7.83 8.66
N LYS A 121 -3.29 -8.26 9.64
CA LYS A 121 -3.38 -9.64 10.15
C LYS A 121 -3.87 -10.73 9.17
N LYS A 122 -4.23 -10.46 7.90
CA LYS A 122 -5.24 -11.28 7.17
C LYS A 122 -4.83 -12.19 5.98
N HIS A 123 -3.75 -12.03 5.19
CA HIS A 123 -3.76 -12.61 3.80
C HIS A 123 -2.44 -13.17 3.19
N GLN A 124 -2.36 -14.48 2.84
CA GLN A 124 -1.17 -15.33 2.46
C GLN A 124 -0.38 -15.08 1.12
N ILE A 125 0.93 -15.47 1.04
CA ILE A 125 2.03 -15.15 0.05
C ILE A 125 2.66 -16.42 -0.63
N ILE A 126 3.38 -16.25 -1.77
CA ILE A 126 4.12 -17.26 -2.58
C ILE A 126 5.56 -16.74 -2.95
N ASP A 127 6.52 -17.53 -3.47
CA ASP A 127 7.86 -17.09 -3.98
C ASP A 127 8.00 -17.11 -5.51
N ASN A 128 8.86 -16.23 -6.01
CA ASN A 128 9.08 -16.01 -7.43
C ASN A 128 10.56 -16.18 -7.87
N ALA A 129 11.52 -16.46 -6.98
CA ALA A 129 12.88 -16.81 -7.42
C ALA A 129 12.93 -18.19 -8.10
N SER A 130 12.01 -19.07 -7.74
CA SER A 130 11.95 -20.47 -8.18
C SER A 130 10.65 -20.86 -8.90
N GLY A 131 9.65 -19.97 -8.93
CA GLY A 131 8.28 -20.29 -9.34
C GLY A 131 7.61 -21.35 -8.45
N ARG A 132 8.18 -21.59 -7.26
CA ARG A 132 7.79 -22.65 -6.34
C ARG A 132 7.00 -22.04 -5.19
N GLN A 133 5.95 -22.71 -4.76
CA GLN A 133 5.33 -22.40 -3.47
C GLN A 133 6.38 -22.60 -2.37
N LEU A 134 6.65 -21.55 -1.61
CA LEU A 134 7.46 -21.67 -0.39
C LEU A 134 6.75 -22.47 0.66
N GLY A 135 7.53 -23.08 1.55
CA GLY A 135 7.03 -23.56 2.82
C GLY A 135 6.72 -22.41 3.78
N PRO A 136 6.03 -22.68 4.89
CA PRO A 136 5.83 -21.69 5.94
C PRO A 136 7.19 -21.17 6.46
N CYS A 137 7.24 -19.86 6.74
CA CYS A 137 8.37 -19.10 7.26
C CYS A 137 9.53 -18.84 6.29
N GLU A 138 9.35 -19.05 4.98
CA GLU A 138 10.34 -18.65 3.98
C GLU A 138 9.90 -17.33 3.32
N VAL A 139 10.85 -16.41 3.10
CA VAL A 139 10.60 -15.09 2.51
C VAL A 139 10.67 -15.16 0.99
N GLY A 140 9.65 -14.61 0.31
CA GLY A 140 9.56 -14.53 -1.15
C GLY A 140 8.74 -13.31 -1.63
N GLU A 141 8.65 -13.11 -2.95
CA GLU A 141 7.84 -12.02 -3.53
C GLU A 141 6.34 -12.29 -3.44
N ILE A 142 5.58 -11.37 -2.84
CA ILE A 142 4.12 -11.43 -2.83
C ILE A 142 3.59 -11.33 -4.27
N THR A 143 3.07 -12.45 -4.76
CA THR A 143 2.30 -12.49 -6.01
C THR A 143 0.87 -12.92 -5.72
N PHE A 144 -0.08 -12.26 -6.36
CA PHE A 144 -1.48 -12.60 -6.18
C PHE A 144 -2.29 -12.36 -7.45
N ARG A 145 -3.33 -13.16 -7.62
CA ARG A 145 -4.30 -13.02 -8.69
C ARG A 145 -5.68 -12.87 -8.08
N ALA A 146 -6.31 -11.75 -8.39
CA ALA A 146 -7.67 -11.46 -7.96
C ALA A 146 -8.47 -10.80 -9.09
N PRO A 147 -9.81 -10.98 -9.12
CA PRO A 147 -10.62 -10.37 -10.17
C PRO A 147 -10.71 -8.83 -10.05
N HIS A 148 -10.40 -8.27 -8.88
CA HIS A 148 -10.36 -6.82 -8.63
C HIS A 148 -9.04 -6.14 -9.01
N LEU A 149 -8.05 -6.89 -9.53
CA LEU A 149 -6.78 -6.32 -9.96
C LEU A 149 -6.97 -5.27 -11.05
N MET A 150 -6.11 -4.24 -11.05
CA MET A 150 -6.10 -3.21 -12.10
C MET A 150 -6.08 -3.84 -13.51
N ARG A 151 -6.67 -3.15 -14.48
CA ARG A 151 -6.55 -3.55 -15.90
C ARG A 151 -5.10 -3.44 -16.36
N GLY A 152 -4.44 -2.37 -15.95
CA GLY A 152 -3.06 -2.04 -16.26
C GLY A 152 -2.81 -0.54 -16.10
N TYR A 153 -1.61 -0.10 -16.48
CA TYR A 153 -1.27 1.31 -16.50
C TYR A 153 -1.70 1.96 -17.82
N TYR A 154 -2.41 3.09 -17.74
CA TYR A 154 -2.91 3.83 -18.90
C TYR A 154 -1.77 4.19 -19.86
N LYS A 155 -1.87 3.74 -21.11
CA LYS A 155 -0.87 3.95 -22.19
C LYS A 155 0.56 3.49 -21.83
N ARG A 156 0.71 2.53 -20.91
CA ARG A 156 2.00 1.97 -20.48
C ARG A 156 1.96 0.44 -20.48
N GLN A 157 1.87 -0.15 -21.68
CA GLN A 157 1.76 -1.61 -21.85
C GLN A 157 3.02 -2.33 -21.34
N ASP A 158 4.21 -1.81 -21.64
CA ASP A 158 5.48 -2.40 -21.20
C ASP A 158 5.58 -2.43 -19.66
N GLU A 159 5.22 -1.34 -19.00
CA GLU A 159 5.23 -1.28 -17.52
C GLU A 159 4.11 -2.12 -16.91
N THR A 160 3.00 -2.31 -17.63
CA THR A 160 1.93 -3.23 -17.21
C THR A 160 2.44 -4.67 -17.25
N ALA A 161 3.12 -5.07 -18.32
CA ALA A 161 3.66 -6.43 -18.49
C ALA A 161 4.77 -6.77 -17.48
N GLN A 162 5.44 -5.76 -16.90
CA GLN A 162 6.44 -5.98 -15.84
C GLN A 162 5.83 -6.43 -14.52
N VAL A 163 4.60 -6.01 -14.24
CA VAL A 163 3.91 -6.28 -12.96
C VAL A 163 2.74 -7.24 -13.09
N LEU A 164 2.14 -7.39 -14.27
CA LEU A 164 1.03 -8.30 -14.55
C LEU A 164 1.44 -9.27 -15.65
N ASP A 165 1.44 -10.56 -15.34
CA ASP A 165 1.73 -11.60 -16.34
C ASP A 165 0.51 -11.94 -17.22
N ASP A 166 0.73 -12.80 -18.21
CA ASP A 166 -0.30 -13.28 -19.15
C ASP A 166 -1.44 -14.06 -18.45
N GLN A 167 -1.17 -14.61 -17.26
CA GLN A 167 -2.14 -15.33 -16.44
C GLN A 167 -2.85 -14.44 -15.40
N ARG A 168 -2.56 -13.13 -15.40
CA ARG A 168 -3.09 -12.09 -14.51
C ARG A 168 -2.58 -12.16 -13.06
N TRP A 169 -1.43 -12.76 -12.80
CA TRP A 169 -0.76 -12.62 -11.51
C TRP A 169 -0.08 -11.25 -11.42
N LEU A 170 -0.40 -10.52 -10.35
CA LEU A 170 0.26 -9.27 -10.01
C LEU A 170 1.50 -9.57 -9.17
N ARG A 171 2.63 -9.03 -9.59
CA ARG A 171 3.87 -8.92 -8.83
C ARG A 171 3.84 -7.65 -8.02
N SER A 172 3.65 -7.76 -6.69
CA SER A 172 3.51 -6.55 -5.86
C SER A 172 4.84 -5.82 -5.68
N GLY A 173 5.96 -6.55 -5.78
CA GLY A 173 7.30 -6.05 -5.46
C GLY A 173 7.57 -5.96 -3.95
N ASP A 174 6.70 -6.53 -3.12
CA ASP A 174 6.90 -6.68 -1.67
C ASP A 174 7.47 -8.08 -1.39
N ALA A 175 8.39 -8.15 -0.43
CA ALA A 175 8.88 -9.37 0.16
C ALA A 175 7.99 -9.74 1.35
N GLY A 176 7.71 -11.02 1.53
CA GLY A 176 7.08 -11.49 2.75
C GLY A 176 7.00 -13.01 2.85
N CYS A 177 6.41 -13.48 3.94
CA CYS A 177 6.27 -14.90 4.23
C CYS A 177 4.92 -15.19 4.91
N TYR A 178 4.59 -16.46 5.05
CA TYR A 178 3.45 -16.89 5.87
C TYR A 178 3.87 -17.92 6.92
N ASP A 179 3.28 -17.91 8.11
CA ASP A 179 3.61 -18.88 9.15
C ASP A 179 2.86 -20.22 8.99
N ARG A 180 3.06 -21.15 9.92
CA ARG A 180 2.38 -22.46 9.91
C ARG A 180 0.86 -22.37 10.10
N SER A 181 0.34 -21.26 10.63
CA SER A 181 -1.09 -20.99 10.75
C SER A 181 -1.65 -20.35 9.47
N GLY A 182 -0.78 -19.97 8.54
CA GLY A 182 -1.15 -19.27 7.33
C GLY A 182 -1.36 -17.77 7.58
N GLN A 183 -0.77 -17.18 8.60
CA GLN A 183 -0.74 -15.74 8.78
C GLN A 183 0.36 -15.12 7.91
N LEU A 184 0.07 -13.98 7.28
CA LEU A 184 1.02 -13.25 6.46
C LEU A 184 1.83 -12.21 7.21
N TYR A 185 3.09 -12.09 6.83
CA TYR A 185 3.98 -11.00 7.20
C TYR A 185 4.55 -10.35 5.93
N ILE A 186 4.32 -9.05 5.78
CA ILE A 186 5.05 -8.21 4.82
C ILE A 186 6.36 -7.84 5.51
N VAL A 187 7.47 -8.16 4.85
CA VAL A 187 8.82 -7.92 5.39
C VAL A 187 9.32 -6.56 4.93
N GLU A 188 9.37 -6.32 3.62
CA GLU A 188 9.88 -5.07 3.05
C GLU A 188 9.54 -4.96 1.55
N ARG A 189 9.87 -3.84 0.90
CA ARG A 189 9.99 -3.76 -0.56
C ARG A 189 11.24 -4.50 -1.06
N LEU A 190 11.09 -5.36 -2.07
CA LEU A 190 12.21 -6.12 -2.67
C LEU A 190 13.37 -5.23 -3.14
N LYS A 191 13.06 -4.04 -3.64
CA LYS A 191 14.05 -3.08 -4.14
C LYS A 191 14.77 -2.30 -3.03
N ASP A 192 14.21 -2.32 -1.81
CA ASP A 192 14.74 -1.59 -0.66
C ASP A 192 15.48 -2.55 0.30
N MET A 193 15.50 -3.85 0.00
CA MET A 193 16.36 -4.85 0.68
C MET A 193 17.84 -4.52 0.48
N ILE A 194 18.60 -4.48 1.58
CA ILE A 194 20.03 -4.17 1.58
C ILE A 194 20.82 -5.45 1.29
N LYS A 195 21.71 -5.39 0.30
CA LYS A 195 22.59 -6.50 -0.09
C LYS A 195 23.94 -6.37 0.60
N CYS A 196 23.98 -6.81 1.85
CA CYS A 196 25.18 -6.76 2.68
C CYS A 196 25.87 -8.13 2.67
N LEU A 197 27.06 -8.22 2.08
CA LEU A 197 27.79 -9.46 1.84
C LEU A 197 26.94 -10.45 1.04
N ASP A 198 26.83 -11.70 1.50
CA ASP A 198 26.01 -12.75 0.87
C ASP A 198 24.59 -12.80 1.47
N GLU A 199 24.20 -11.82 2.28
CA GLU A 199 22.92 -11.76 3.00
C GLU A 199 22.01 -10.64 2.48
N GLN A 200 20.70 -10.85 2.59
CA GLN A 200 19.69 -9.82 2.36
C GLN A 200 19.17 -9.31 3.70
N VAL A 201 19.39 -8.03 3.97
CA VAL A 201 19.03 -7.39 5.23
C VAL A 201 17.83 -6.48 4.99
N ALA A 202 16.75 -6.66 5.75
CA ALA A 202 15.60 -5.77 5.71
C ALA A 202 15.88 -4.52 6.58
N PRO A 203 15.86 -3.30 6.03
CA PRO A 203 15.97 -2.06 6.80
C PRO A 203 15.05 -2.01 8.03
N ALA A 204 13.79 -2.41 7.85
CA ALA A 204 12.78 -2.39 8.91
C ALA A 204 13.18 -3.18 10.17
N GLU A 205 14.00 -4.23 10.05
CA GLU A 205 14.50 -4.99 11.20
C GLU A 205 15.47 -4.14 12.04
N ILE A 206 16.41 -3.46 11.38
CA ILE A 206 17.37 -2.57 12.04
C ILE A 206 16.65 -1.33 12.60
N GLU A 207 15.70 -0.75 11.85
CA GLU A 207 14.86 0.37 12.32
C GLU A 207 14.07 -0.02 13.57
N THR A 208 13.50 -1.23 13.60
CA THR A 208 12.77 -1.76 14.76
C THR A 208 13.68 -1.91 15.97
N LEU A 209 14.93 -2.37 15.80
CA LEU A 209 15.90 -2.46 16.90
C LEU A 209 16.30 -1.06 17.41
N LEU A 210 16.60 -0.13 16.51
CA LEU A 210 16.99 1.24 16.86
C LEU A 210 15.88 1.99 17.62
N THR A 211 14.64 1.81 17.21
CA THR A 211 13.47 2.44 17.86
C THR A 211 13.10 1.83 19.22
N GLN A 212 13.72 0.71 19.63
CA GLN A 212 13.64 0.23 21.01
C GLN A 212 14.46 1.09 21.98
N HIS A 213 15.42 1.87 21.49
CA HIS A 213 16.15 2.81 22.32
C HIS A 213 15.20 3.93 22.80
N PRO A 214 15.08 4.18 24.12
CA PRO A 214 14.04 5.05 24.67
C PRO A 214 14.15 6.52 24.23
N LEU A 215 15.32 6.94 23.73
CA LEU A 215 15.58 8.31 23.28
C LEU A 215 15.56 8.45 21.74
N VAL A 216 15.27 7.37 21.00
CA VAL A 216 15.13 7.38 19.54
C VAL A 216 13.64 7.57 19.19
N LEU A 217 13.33 8.62 18.44
CA LEU A 217 11.98 8.93 17.98
C LEU A 217 11.63 8.23 16.67
N GLU A 218 12.59 8.16 15.76
CA GLU A 218 12.44 7.58 14.44
C GLU A 218 13.80 7.11 13.94
N ALA A 219 13.83 6.02 13.18
CA ALA A 219 15.00 5.55 12.48
C ALA A 219 14.61 5.17 11.06
N ALA A 220 15.47 5.51 10.11
CA ALA A 220 15.37 5.06 8.72
C ALA A 220 16.72 4.47 8.32
N VAL A 221 16.71 3.28 7.71
CA VAL A 221 17.92 2.55 7.35
C VAL A 221 17.96 2.37 5.83
N VAL A 222 19.13 2.59 5.24
CA VAL A 222 19.35 2.40 3.80
C VAL A 222 20.67 1.71 3.54
N GLY A 223 20.76 0.98 2.44
CA GLY A 223 22.02 0.44 1.94
C GLY A 223 22.83 1.53 1.25
N ILE A 224 24.08 1.71 1.66
CA ILE A 224 25.04 2.59 0.97
C ILE A 224 26.15 1.73 0.37
N ASP A 225 26.50 1.98 -0.89
CA ASP A 225 27.59 1.28 -1.57
C ASP A 225 28.87 1.26 -0.70
N HIS A 226 29.39 0.06 -0.44
CA HIS A 226 30.56 -0.15 0.39
C HIS A 226 31.51 -1.18 -0.23
N PRO A 227 32.82 -0.88 -0.33
CA PRO A 227 33.77 -1.74 -1.04
C PRO A 227 33.92 -3.14 -0.43
N GLU A 228 33.68 -3.29 0.87
CA GLU A 228 33.80 -4.58 1.57
C GLU A 228 32.47 -5.32 1.73
N PHE A 229 31.36 -4.59 1.78
CA PHE A 229 30.04 -5.16 2.13
C PHE A 229 29.09 -5.24 0.93
N GLY A 230 29.46 -4.71 -0.24
CA GLY A 230 28.50 -4.47 -1.31
C GLY A 230 27.63 -3.26 -0.95
N GLU A 231 26.66 -3.45 -0.06
CA GLU A 231 25.88 -2.39 0.56
C GLU A 231 26.02 -2.44 2.09
N ALA A 232 26.50 -1.37 2.70
CA ALA A 232 26.56 -1.21 4.15
C ALA A 232 25.24 -0.62 4.68
N PRO A 233 24.56 -1.28 5.64
CA PRO A 233 23.40 -0.70 6.31
C PRO A 233 23.80 0.59 7.04
N THR A 234 23.14 1.69 6.69
CA THR A 234 23.39 3.02 7.26
C THR A 234 22.09 3.57 7.83
N ALA A 235 22.12 3.92 9.11
CA ALA A 235 20.97 4.42 9.84
C ALA A 235 20.98 5.96 9.94
N PHE A 236 19.84 6.57 9.64
CA PHE A 236 19.52 7.96 9.98
C PHE A 236 18.58 7.93 11.17
N VAL A 237 19.01 8.53 12.28
CA VAL A 237 18.29 8.44 13.56
C VAL A 237 17.86 9.82 14.02
N VAL A 238 16.57 9.96 14.30
CA VAL A 238 16.00 11.14 14.96
C VAL A 238 15.91 10.82 16.45
N ILE A 239 16.62 11.59 17.26
CA ILE A 239 16.57 11.48 18.73
C ILE A 239 15.70 12.58 19.33
N GLU A 240 15.26 12.37 20.57
CA GLU A 240 14.61 13.43 21.34
C GLU A 240 15.51 14.69 21.40
N PRO A 241 14.97 15.91 21.18
CA PRO A 241 15.77 17.12 21.25
C PRO A 241 16.50 17.30 22.59
N SER A 242 15.89 16.85 23.69
CA SER A 242 16.47 16.81 25.05
C SER A 242 17.60 15.80 25.21
N ALA A 243 17.70 14.81 24.33
CA ALA A 243 18.70 13.74 24.38
C ALA A 243 19.98 14.05 23.59
N LYS A 244 20.11 15.26 23.02
CA LYS A 244 21.27 15.64 22.22
C LYS A 244 22.56 15.57 23.05
N GLY A 245 23.48 14.71 22.65
CA GLY A 245 24.75 14.45 23.35
C GLY A 245 24.66 13.41 24.47
N LEU A 246 23.49 12.81 24.72
CA LEU A 246 23.29 11.71 25.65
C LEU A 246 23.32 10.33 24.96
N VAL A 247 23.00 10.30 23.66
CA VAL A 247 23.04 9.09 22.82
C VAL A 247 24.29 9.14 21.96
N SER A 248 25.08 8.07 21.99
CA SER A 248 26.27 7.94 21.14
C SER A 248 26.04 6.98 19.97
N GLU A 249 26.82 7.15 18.90
CA GLU A 249 26.80 6.23 17.76
C GLU A 249 27.15 4.80 18.19
N ASP A 250 28.23 4.63 18.97
CA ASP A 250 28.68 3.33 19.49
C ASP A 250 27.61 2.59 20.29
N GLU A 251 26.80 3.33 21.06
CA GLU A 251 25.69 2.77 21.83
C GLU A 251 24.60 2.20 20.92
N LEU A 252 24.22 2.94 19.87
CA LEU A 252 23.22 2.48 18.90
C LEU A 252 23.74 1.31 18.05
N VAL A 253 25.02 1.32 17.69
CA VAL A 253 25.67 0.19 16.98
C VAL A 253 25.67 -1.07 17.85
N ARG A 254 25.97 -0.95 19.15
CA ARG A 254 25.89 -2.09 20.09
C ARG A 254 24.48 -2.62 20.25
N LEU A 255 23.48 -1.75 20.31
CA LEU A 255 22.08 -2.15 20.38
C LEU A 255 21.68 -3.04 19.19
N VAL A 256 22.16 -2.71 17.98
CA VAL A 256 21.87 -3.47 16.77
C VAL A 256 22.72 -4.75 16.65
N SER A 257 23.97 -4.71 17.11
CA SER A 257 24.92 -5.84 16.95
C SER A 257 24.80 -6.94 18.02
N GLY A 258 24.15 -6.66 19.16
CA GLY A 258 23.90 -7.63 20.24
C GLY A 258 25.03 -7.72 21.26
#